data_AF-A0A383THU4-F1
#
_entry.id   AF-A0A383THU4-F1
#
_cell.length_a   1.000
_cell.length_b   1.000
_cell.length_c   1.000
_cell.angle_alpha   90.00
_cell.angle_beta   90.00
_cell.angle_gamma   90.00
#
_symmetry.space_group_name_H-M   'P 1'
#
loop_
_entity.id
_entity.type
_entity.pdbx_description
1 polymer ?
#
loop_
_entity_poly.entity_id
_entity_poly.type
_entity_poly.pdbx_seq_one_letter_code
_entity_poly.pdbx_strand_id
1 'polypeptide(L)' 'MRLKVSKSKNAASFYVTKTIYENGKERTITVEKLGTEKELREKLDGQDPYAWAKTYVSELTAKEKENQREILA' A
#
# COMPACT_ATOMS: atom_id res chain seq x y z
N MET A 1 -6.75 -2.78 2.43
CA MET A 1 -5.46 -3.07 1.75
C MET A 1 -4.36 -3.35 2.77
N ARG A 2 -3.19 -3.85 2.36
CA ARG A 2 -2.05 -4.19 3.23
C ARG A 2 -0.73 -3.63 2.67
N LEU A 3 0.09 -3.07 3.55
CA LEU A 3 1.47 -2.70 3.24
C LEU A 3 2.36 -3.94 3.17
N LYS A 4 3.06 -4.10 2.05
CA LYS A 4 4.10 -5.12 1.84
C LYS A 4 5.44 -4.41 1.68
N VAL A 5 6.40 -4.76 2.54
CA VAL A 5 7.77 -4.26 2.45
C VAL A 5 8.68 -5.40 2.02
N SER A 6 9.31 -5.25 0.86
CA SER A 6 10.36 -6.16 0.39
C SER A 6 11.70 -5.55 0.76
N LYS A 7 12.39 -6.19 1.71
CA LYS A 7 13.70 -5.74 2.20
C LYS A 7 14.81 -6.63 1.62
N SER A 8 15.89 -5.98 1.20
CA SER A 8 17.17 -6.58 0.81
C SER A 8 18.27 -6.02 1.71
N LYS A 9 19.52 -6.49 1.54
CA LYS A 9 20.66 -6.02 2.34
C LYS A 9 20.88 -4.50 2.27
N ASN A 10 20.56 -3.88 1.12
CA ASN A 10 20.90 -2.48 0.82
C ASN A 10 19.70 -1.59 0.49
N ALA A 11 18.49 -2.15 0.37
CA ALA A 11 17.31 -1.42 -0.05
C ALA A 11 16.02 -2.07 0.46
N ALA A 12 15.02 -1.25 0.73
CA ALA A 12 13.64 -1.69 0.98
C ALA A 12 12.70 -1.05 -0.05
N SER A 13 11.77 -1.84 -0.58
CA SER A 13 10.72 -1.41 -1.49
C SER A 13 9.35 -1.60 -0.83
N PHE A 14 8.48 -0.60 -0.99
CA PHE A 14 7.17 -0.54 -0.39
C PHE A 14 6.08 -0.71 -1.45
N TYR A 15 5.12 -1.59 -1.16
CA TYR A 15 4.04 -1.94 -2.05
C TYR A 15 2.71 -1.94 -1.29
N VAL A 16 1.66 -1.47 -1.93
CA VAL A 16 0.28 -1.67 -1.50
C VAL A 16 -0.26 -2.91 -2.17
N THR A 17 -0.71 -3.88 -1.38
CA THR A 17 -1.31 -5.12 -1.87
C THR A 17 -2.75 -5.25 -1.38
N LYS A 18 -3.59 -5.90 -2.18
CA LYS A 18 -4.93 -6.29 -1.75
C LYS A 18 -5.21 -7.73 -2.16
N THR A 19 -6.03 -8.37 -1.35
CA THR A 19 -6.56 -9.70 -1.66
C THR A 19 -7.86 -9.52 -2.42
N ILE A 20 -7.99 -10.20 -3.56
CA ILE A 20 -9.19 -10.25 -4.38
C ILE A 20 -9.61 -11.71 -4.57
N TYR A 21 -10.89 -11.94 -4.82
CA TYR A 21 -11.39 -13.22 -5.29
C TYR A 21 -11.59 -13.12 -6.80
N GLU A 22 -10.83 -13.91 -7.54
CA GLU A 22 -10.95 -14.02 -8.99
C GLU A 22 -11.24 -15.49 -9.33
N ASN A 23 -12.33 -15.75 -10.05
CA ASN A 23 -12.74 -17.10 -10.45
C ASN A 23 -12.83 -18.10 -9.28
N GLY A 24 -13.41 -17.66 -8.16
CA GLY A 24 -13.56 -18.48 -6.95
C GLY A 24 -12.25 -18.80 -6.22
N LYS A 25 -11.12 -18.19 -6.61
CA LYS A 25 -9.83 -18.34 -5.96
C LYS A 25 -9.36 -17.03 -5.37
N GLU A 26 -8.80 -17.11 -4.16
CA GLU A 26 -8.13 -15.97 -3.55
C GLU A 26 -6.81 -15.67 -4.27
N ARG A 27 -6.59 -14.41 -4.63
CA ARG A 27 -5.34 -13.91 -5.19
C ARG A 27 -4.93 -12.62 -4.50
N THR A 28 -3.64 -12.50 -4.19
CA THR A 28 -3.07 -11.23 -3.73
C THR A 28 -2.49 -10.48 -4.92
N ILE A 29 -3.02 -9.31 -5.20
CA ILE A 29 -2.52 -8.42 -6.26
C ILE A 29 -1.82 -7.21 -5.65
N THR A 30 -0.85 -6.68 -6.40
CA THR A 30 -0.22 -5.39 -6.07
C THR A 30 -1.08 -4.30 -6.70
N VAL A 31 -1.58 -3.39 -5.87
CA VAL A 31 -2.40 -2.25 -6.28
C VAL A 31 -1.50 -1.10 -6.72
N GLU A 32 -0.47 -0.81 -5.92
CA GLU A 32 0.39 0.34 -6.15
C GLU A 32 1.80 0.06 -5.61
N LYS A 33 2.83 0.58 -6.30
CA LYS A 33 4.21 0.59 -5.82
C LYS A 33 4.52 1.99 -5.29
N LEU A 34 4.74 2.10 -3.98
CA LEU A 34 5.00 3.38 -3.31
C LEU A 34 6.41 3.91 -3.62
N GLY A 35 7.37 3.00 -3.76
CA GLY A 35 8.77 3.33 -4.05
C GLY A 35 9.73 2.62 -3.10
N THR A 36 11.00 3.01 -3.17
CA THR A 36 12.04 2.54 -2.27
C THR A 36 12.14 3.42 -1.02
N GLU A 37 12.75 2.89 0.04
CA GLU A 37 13.04 3.66 1.25
C GLU A 37 13.77 4.97 0.95
N LYS A 38 14.76 4.93 0.06
CA LYS A 38 15.54 6.11 -0.32
C LYS A 38 14.66 7.17 -0.99
N GLU A 39 13.89 6.77 -2.01
CA GLU A 39 12.98 7.69 -2.70
C GLU A 39 11.92 8.27 -1.76
N LEU A 40 11.38 7.46 -0.85
CA LEU A 40 10.41 7.93 0.12
C LEU A 40 11.03 8.88 1.15
N ARG A 41 12.24 8.62 1.63
CA ARG A 41 12.95 9.56 2.52
C ARG A 41 13.22 10.89 1.83
N GLU A 42 13.63 10.87 0.56
CA GLU A 42 13.86 12.09 -0.22
C GLU A 42 12.54 12.87 -0.44
N LYS A 43 11.44 12.18 -0.74
CA LYS A 43 10.12 12.80 -0.92
C LYS A 43 9.51 13.34 0.38
N LEU A 44 9.76 12.67 1.50
CA LEU A 44 9.19 13.00 2.80
C LEU A 44 10.12 13.87 3.65
N ASP A 45 11.15 14.46 3.04
CA ASP A 45 12.12 15.35 3.67
C ASP A 45 12.77 14.75 4.93
N GLY A 46 13.14 13.47 4.86
CA GLY A 46 13.78 12.73 5.94
C GLY A 46 12.84 12.10 6.99
N GLN A 47 11.51 12.21 6.83
CA GLN A 47 10.58 11.49 7.70
C GLN A 47 10.66 9.96 7.51
N ASP A 48 10.14 9.22 8.50
CA ASP A 48 10.10 7.76 8.48
C ASP A 48 9.17 7.23 7.36
N PRO A 49 9.71 6.59 6.31
CA PRO A 49 8.92 6.03 5.21
C PRO A 49 7.94 4.95 5.68
N TYR A 50 8.24 4.25 6.77
CA TYR A 50 7.40 3.18 7.29
C TYR A 50 6.12 3.72 7.91
N ALA A 51 6.26 4.75 8.74
CA ALA A 51 5.12 5.45 9.35
C ALA A 51 4.23 6.04 8.26
N TRP A 52 4.81 6.77 7.29
CA TRP A 52 4.07 7.34 6.18
C TRP A 52 3.36 6.27 5.34
N ALA A 53 4.06 5.20 4.95
CA ALA A 53 3.49 4.14 4.12
C ALA A 53 2.33 3.41 4.83
N LYS A 54 2.41 3.26 6.16
CA LYS A 54 1.32 2.69 6.96
C LYS A 54 0.08 3.59 6.93
N THR A 55 0.27 4.90 7.16
CA THR A 55 -0.81 5.89 7.09
C THR A 55 -1.45 5.93 5.71
N TYR A 56 -0.63 5.98 4.66
CA TYR A 56 -1.10 5.99 3.27
C TYR A 56 -1.98 4.78 2.93
N VAL A 57 -1.55 3.57 3.33
CA VAL A 57 -2.35 2.34 3.14
C VAL A 57 -3.66 2.37 3.94
N SER A 58 -3.63 2.93 5.15
CA SER A 58 -4.82 3.09 5.98
C SER A 58 -5.83 4.05 5.34
N GLU A 59 -5.37 5.21 4.84
CA GLU A 59 -6.21 6.17 4.12
C GLU A 59 -6.79 5.56 2.85
N LEU A 60 -5.97 4.84 2.07
CA LEU A 60 -6.43 4.18 0.85
C LEU A 60 -7.48 3.09 1.15
N THR A 61 -7.34 2.40 2.27
CA THR A 61 -8.34 1.42 2.74
C THR A 61 -9.64 2.10 3.18
N ALA A 62 -9.57 3.26 3.81
CA ALA A 62 -10.75 4.04 4.19
C ALA A 62 -11.50 4.55 2.95
N LYS A 63 -10.77 5.12 1.99
CA LYS A 63 -11.33 5.56 0.70
C LYS A 63 -11.98 4.42 -0.09
N GLU A 64 -11.36 3.23 -0.13
CA GLU A 64 -12.00 2.09 -0.82
C GLU A 64 -13.31 1.67 -0.13
N LYS A 65 -13.37 1.71 1.20
CA LYS A 65 -14.61 1.41 1.94
C LYS A 65 -15.71 2.45 1.69
N GLU A 66 -15.35 3.72 1.59
CA GLU A 66 -16.28 4.81 1.29
C GLU A 66 -16.86 4.65 -0.12
N ASN A 67 -15.99 4.51 -1.13
CA ASN A 67 -16.42 4.28 -2.51
C ASN A 67 -17.28 3.02 -2.66
N GLN A 68 -16.99 1.94 -1.93
CA GLN A 68 -17.84 0.74 -1.95
C GLN A 68 -19.24 0.97 -1.34
N ARG A 69 -19.36 1.88 -0.37
CA ARG A 69 -20.66 2.22 0.24
C ARG A 69 -21.51 3.09 -0.67
N GLU A 70 -20.88 4.03 -1.38
CA GLU A 70 -21.60 4.90 -2.33
C GLU A 70 -22.19 4.13 -3.51
N ILE A 71 -21.54 3.07 -3.98
CA ILE A 71 -22.06 2.24 -5.08
C ILE A 71 -23.30 1.41 -4.67
N LEU A 72 -23.53 1.23 -3.36
CA LEU A 72 -24.66 0.47 -2.82
C LEU A 72 -25.83 1.36 -2.35
N ALA A 73 -25.73 2.68 -2.52
CA ALA A 73 -26.71 3.66 -2.04
C ALA A 73 -27.75 4.05 -3.11
#